data_AF-A0A6M3L3T0-F1
#
_entry.id   AF-A0A6M3L3T0-F1
#
_cell.length_a   1.000
_cell.length_b   1.000
_cell.length_c   1.000
_cell.angle_alpha   90.00
_cell.angle_beta   90.00
_cell.angle_gamma   90.00
#
_symmetry.space_group_name_H-M   'P 1'
#
loop_
_entity.id
_entity.type
_entity.pdbx_description
1 polymer ?
#
loop_
_entity_poly.entity_id
_entity_poly.type
_entity_poly.pdbx_seq_one_letter_code
_entity_poly.pdbx_strand_id
1 'polypeptide(L)' 'MYELRYSPMTGKVSCIVRDGKDSIPICEANSYYQEFLKWNKTQKTPLDLKSTVPIVSPLPVGTVDQRIDKLEARVAILEK' A
#
# COMPACT_ATOMS: atom_id res chain seq x y z
N MET A 1 -3.95 17.62 7.49
CA MET A 1 -3.15 16.46 7.99
C MET A 1 -2.46 15.80 6.80
N TYR A 2 -1.20 15.37 6.93
CA TYR A 2 -0.45 14.74 5.83
C TYR A 2 -0.47 13.21 5.94
N GLU A 3 -0.61 12.54 4.80
CA GLU A 3 -0.63 11.07 4.69
C GLU A 3 0.33 10.59 3.60
N LEU A 4 0.98 9.45 3.80
CA LEU A 4 1.85 8.84 2.79
C LEU A 4 1.05 7.86 1.94
N ARG A 5 1.13 8.02 0.60
CA ARG A 5 0.65 7.01 -0.33
C ARG A 5 1.80 6.19 -0.87
N TYR A 6 1.61 4.87 -0.88
CA TYR A 6 2.58 3.91 -1.38
C TYR A 6 2.17 3.45 -2.79
N SER A 7 3.16 3.25 -3.65
CA SER A 7 2.96 2.64 -4.96
C SER A 7 2.66 1.16 -4.79
N PRO A 8 1.57 0.64 -5.37
CA PRO A 8 1.23 -0.77 -5.29
C PRO A 8 2.23 -1.66 -6.04
N MET A 9 3.01 -1.10 -6.97
CA MET A 9 3.98 -1.87 -7.77
C MET A 9 5.34 -2.01 -7.08
N THR A 10 5.76 -1.03 -6.29
CA THR A 10 7.11 -1.01 -5.70
C THR A 10 7.11 -1.04 -4.18
N GLY A 11 5.94 -0.87 -3.54
CA GLY A 11 5.83 -0.76 -2.08
C GLY A 11 6.46 0.52 -1.52
N LYS A 12 7.02 1.38 -2.36
CA LYS A 12 7.68 2.64 -1.97
C LYS A 12 6.68 3.77 -1.90
N VAL A 13 6.97 4.81 -1.10
CA VAL A 13 6.18 6.03 -1.09
C VAL A 13 6.17 6.65 -2.50
N SER A 14 4.98 6.88 -3.04
CA SER A 14 4.77 7.48 -4.36
C SER A 14 4.47 8.98 -4.27
N CYS A 15 3.68 9.39 -3.27
CA CYS A 15 3.32 10.80 -3.06
C CYS A 15 2.85 11.02 -1.61
N ILE A 16 2.79 12.29 -1.22
CA ILE A 16 2.22 12.74 0.06
C ILE A 16 0.87 13.37 -0.23
N VAL A 17 -0.17 12.97 0.49
CA VAL A 17 -1.50 13.56 0.37
C VAL A 17 -1.70 14.54 1.53
N ARG A 18 -2.03 15.80 1.21
CA ARG A 18 -2.42 16.81 2.19
C ARG A 18 -3.94 16.90 2.24
N ASP A 19 -4.50 16.70 3.43
CA ASP A 19 -5.94 16.85 3.72
C ASP A 19 -6.85 16.03 2.79
N GLY A 20 -6.37 14.89 2.31
CA GLY A 20 -7.11 13.96 1.45
C GLY A 20 -7.36 14.45 0.02
N LYS A 21 -6.84 15.62 -0.38
CA LYS A 21 -7.16 16.26 -1.66
C LYS A 21 -5.94 16.52 -2.54
N ASP A 22 -4.87 17.06 -1.97
CA ASP A 22 -3.71 17.48 -2.75
C ASP A 22 -2.63 16.41 -2.72
N SER A 23 -2.32 15.84 -3.88
CA SER A 23 -1.20 14.91 -4.06
C SER A 23 0.09 15.68 -4.34
N ILE A 24 0.92 15.82 -3.31
CA ILE A 24 2.22 16.47 -3.37
C ILE A 24 3.27 15.44 -3.83
N PRO A 25 3.96 15.67 -4.96
CA PRO A 25 5.04 14.80 -5.41
C PRO A 25 6.24 14.90 -4.47
N ILE A 26 6.93 13.78 -4.27
CA ILE A 26 8.17 13.69 -3.47
C ILE A 26 9.31 14.29 -4.30
N CYS A 27 9.53 15.59 -4.18
CA CYS A 27 10.51 16.33 -4.95
C CYS A 27 11.16 17.39 -4.07
N GLU A 28 12.49 17.38 -3.95
CA GLU A 28 13.21 18.35 -3.09
C GLU A 28 13.02 19.80 -3.51
N ALA A 29 12.78 20.05 -4.81
CA ALA A 29 12.48 21.38 -5.34
C ALA A 29 11.05 21.86 -5.03
N ASN A 30 10.16 21.01 -4.52
CA ASN A 30 8.78 21.38 -4.23
C ASN A 30 8.66 21.98 -2.83
N SER A 31 8.18 23.23 -2.74
CA SER A 31 7.98 23.94 -1.47
C SER A 31 7.05 23.19 -0.51
N TYR A 32 5.98 22.55 -1.02
CA TYR A 32 5.05 21.78 -0.18
C TYR A 32 5.68 20.51 0.38
N TYR A 33 6.61 19.90 -0.37
CA TYR A 33 7.38 18.76 0.13
C TYR A 33 8.32 19.19 1.26
N GLN A 34 8.95 20.36 1.14
CA GLN A 34 9.78 20.94 2.20
C GLN A 34 8.94 21.29 3.46
N GLU A 35 7.72 21.80 3.30
CA GLU A 35 6.79 22.02 4.40
C GLU A 35 6.39 20.71 5.10
N PHE A 36 6.10 19.66 4.32
CA PHE A 36 5.85 18.33 4.85
C PHE A 36 7.03 17.80 5.66
N LEU A 37 8.27 17.93 5.15
CA LEU A 37 9.46 17.48 5.87
C LEU A 37 9.63 18.21 7.21
N LYS A 38 9.35 19.51 7.26
CA LYS A 38 9.38 20.28 8.50
C LYS A 38 8.30 19.82 9.48
N TRP A 39 7.07 19.61 9.01
CA TRP A 39 5.99 19.07 9.83
C TRP A 39 6.29 17.65 10.34
N ASN A 40 6.87 16.79 9.49
CA ASN A 40 7.23 15.43 9.87
C ASN A 40 8.27 15.40 10.99
N LYS A 41 9.23 16.34 10.99
CA LYS A 41 10.22 16.49 12.05
C LYS A 41 9.61 16.90 13.40
N THR A 42 8.43 17.52 13.42
CA THR A 42 7.75 17.91 14.66
C THR A 42 6.81 16.83 15.20
N GLN A 43 6.56 15.77 14.45
CA GLN A 43 5.73 14.66 14.91
C GLN A 43 6.49 13.76 15.88
N LYS A 44 5.80 13.29 16.92
CA LYS A 44 6.35 12.33 17.90
C LYS A 44 6.71 10.98 17.26
N THR A 45 6.05 10.65 16.15
CA THR A 45 6.32 9.44 15.37
C THR A 45 6.71 9.88 13.96
N PRO A 46 8.03 9.90 13.64
CA PRO A 46 8.47 10.30 12.31
C PRO A 46 7.97 9.32 11.28
N LEU A 47 7.33 9.83 10.22
CA LEU A 47 6.95 9.03 9.07
C LEU A 47 8.22 8.61 8.31
N ASP A 48 8.37 7.31 8.12
CA ASP A 48 9.52 6.74 7.43
C ASP A 48 9.31 6.74 5.91
N LEU A 49 9.94 7.69 5.22
CA LEU A 49 9.87 7.82 3.76
C LEU A 49 10.64 6.71 3.02
N LYS A 50 11.54 6.02 3.72
CA LYS A 50 12.33 4.91 3.17
C LYS A 50 11.65 3.56 3.37
N SER A 51 10.60 3.50 4.18
CA SER A 51 9.88 2.27 4.44
C SER A 51 9.24 1.78 3.16
N THR A 52 9.61 0.57 2.80
CA THR A 52 8.95 -0.17 1.74
C THR A 52 7.93 -1.04 2.46
N VAL A 53 6.63 -0.80 2.20
CA VAL A 53 5.63 -1.76 2.68
C VAL A 53 5.85 -3.04 1.88
N PRO A 54 5.95 -4.21 2.55
CA PRO A 54 6.03 -5.46 1.81
C PRO A 54 4.78 -5.54 0.94
N ILE A 55 4.99 -5.61 -0.37
CA ILE A 55 3.93 -5.97 -1.29
C ILE A 55 3.58 -7.39 -0.89
N VAL A 56 2.48 -7.55 -0.17
CA VAL A 56 1.83 -8.85 -0.12
C VAL A 56 1.42 -9.10 -1.55
N SER A 57 2.29 -9.81 -2.28
CA SER A 57 1.90 -10.45 -3.52
C SER A 57 0.56 -11.10 -3.23
N PRO A 58 -0.48 -10.89 -4.05
CA PRO A 58 -1.65 -11.74 -3.93
C PRO A 58 -1.10 -13.16 -3.90
N LEU A 59 -1.50 -13.92 -2.86
CA LEU A 59 -1.15 -15.33 -2.70
C LEU A 59 -1.08 -15.94 -4.09
N PRO A 60 -0.01 -16.71 -4.44
CA PRO A 60 0.11 -17.27 -5.78
C PRO A 60 -1.26 -17.82 -6.12
N VAL A 61 -1.86 -17.27 -7.18
CA VAL A 61 -3.13 -17.77 -7.69
C VAL A 61 -2.86 -19.25 -7.86
N GLY A 62 -3.31 -20.07 -6.90
CA GLY A 62 -3.58 -21.46 -7.16
C GLY A 62 -4.47 -21.35 -8.37
N THR A 63 -3.92 -21.76 -9.52
CA THR A 63 -4.56 -21.73 -10.83
C THR A 63 -6.01 -22.05 -10.58
N VAL A 64 -6.94 -21.24 -11.10
CA VAL A 64 -8.38 -21.31 -10.77
C VAL A 64 -8.89 -22.77 -10.68
N ASP A 65 -8.35 -23.67 -11.50
CA ASP A 65 -8.33 -25.14 -11.36
C ASP A 65 -8.24 -25.71 -9.93
N GLN A 66 -7.20 -25.41 -9.12
CA GLN A 66 -7.04 -25.95 -7.77
C GLN A 66 -8.12 -25.45 -6.79
N ARG A 67 -8.71 -24.28 -7.05
CA ARG A 67 -9.82 -23.76 -6.22
C ARG A 67 -11.13 -24.45 -6.60
N ILE A 68 -11.35 -24.74 -7.88
CA ILE A 68 -12.51 -25.47 -8.38
C ILE A 68 -12.49 -26.92 -7.87
N ASP A 69 -11.36 -27.62 -8.00
CA ASP A 69 -11.24 -29.02 -7.57
C ASP A 69 -11.54 -29.20 -6.07
N LYS A 70 -11.05 -28.26 -5.24
CA LYS A 70 -11.33 -28.23 -3.80
C LYS A 70 -12.78 -27.84 -3.46
N LEU A 71 -13.49 -27.13 -4.35
CA LEU A 71 -14.91 -26.80 -4.20
C LEU A 71 -15.78 -28.00 -4.60
N GLU A 72 -15.48 -28.67 -5.71
CA GLU A 72 -16.20 -29.86 -6.18
C GLU A 72 -16.06 -31.04 -5.19
N ALA A 73 -14.86 -31.26 -4.65
CA ALA A 73 -14.64 -32.28 -3.61
C ALA A 73 -15.46 -32.02 -2.34
N ARG A 74 -15.74 -30.76 -1.99
CA ARG A 74 -16.55 -30.42 -0.82
C ARG A 74 -18.05 -30.57 -1.06
N VAL A 75 -18.52 -30.34 -2.29
CA VAL A 75 -19.93 -30.55 -2.67
C VAL A 75 -20.24 -32.05 -2.69
N ALA A 76 -19.35 -32.88 -3.25
CA ALA A 76 -19.53 -34.33 -3.30
C ALA A 76 -19.60 -35.02 -1.91
N ILE A 77 -18.99 -34.42 -0.89
CA ILE A 77 -19.07 -34.92 0.50
C ILE A 77 -20.40 -34.51 1.16
N LEU A 78 -21.01 -33.40 0.75
CA LEU A 78 -22.25 -32.89 1.34
C LEU A 78 -23.52 -33.58 0.79
N GLU A 79 -23.41 -34.23 -0.38
CA GLU A 79 -24.51 -34.95 -1.05
C GLU A 79 -24.54 -36.46 -0.75
N LYS A 80 -23.78 -36.92 0.26
CA LYS A 80 -23.84 -38.28 0.82
C LYS A 80 -24.46 -38.28 2.21
#